data_AF-A0A8S3ECY2-F1
#
_entry.id   AF-A0A8S3ECY2-F1
#
_cell.length_a   1.000
_cell.length_b   1.000
_cell.length_c   1.000
_cell.angle_alpha   90.00
_cell.angle_beta   90.00
_cell.angle_gamma   90.00
#
_symmetry.space_group_name_H-M   'P 1'
#
loop_
_entity.id
_entity.type
_entity.pdbx_description
1 polymer ?
#
loop_
_entity_poly.entity_id
_entity_poly.type
_entity_poly.pdbx_seq_one_letter_code
_entity_poly.pdbx_strand_id
1 'polypeptide(L)'
;MKQFFIEYLNWTIDNGEPTLEDWLTFPSQHLLTIARGRVFHHSDNMNIEHIRSRLAYYPNDIWLYLMGCCWQRIGQEEHLMGRAGQENDELGSSLIANRLIRDIMRLIFLLEKQFFPYPKWFGTGFRQLTTYGPDFESILRQVQLANTWQQREYHLSIAYQHLANITKEKLFNKIENPKDTITTEISQFHNRPFQVINGGSIADVIFNQIENNHIRQLPKIGSIDLFSDSTDVMFTELRLKMKKIFE
;
A
#
# COMPACT_ATOMS: atom_id res chain seq x y z
N MET A 1 -15.12 16.49 20.67
CA MET A 1 -14.09 15.71 19.95
C MET A 1 -14.33 14.21 19.97
N LYS A 2 -14.93 13.59 21.01
CA LYS A 2 -15.41 12.19 20.89
C LYS A 2 -16.29 11.97 19.66
N GLN A 3 -17.24 12.89 19.46
CA GLN A 3 -18.08 12.95 18.26
C GLN A 3 -17.26 13.03 16.95
N PHE A 4 -16.14 13.74 16.94
CA PHE A 4 -15.26 13.80 15.76
C PHE A 4 -14.70 12.42 15.40
N PHE A 5 -14.23 11.63 16.38
CA PHE A 5 -13.73 10.27 16.07
C PHE A 5 -14.85 9.33 15.63
N ILE A 6 -16.04 9.46 16.21
CA ILE A 6 -17.23 8.70 15.79
C ILE A 6 -17.61 9.05 14.34
N GLU A 7 -17.66 10.34 14.01
CA GLU A 7 -17.99 10.80 12.65
C GLU A 7 -16.90 10.44 11.63
N TYR A 8 -15.63 10.51 12.04
CA TYR A 8 -14.49 10.41 11.13
C TYR A 8 -13.92 8.99 10.98
N LEU A 9 -14.11 8.13 11.98
CA LEU A 9 -13.66 6.73 11.96
C LEU A 9 -14.76 5.70 12.28
N ASN A 10 -15.99 6.11 12.62
CA ASN A 10 -17.01 5.21 13.17
C ASN A 10 -16.45 4.36 14.33
N TRP A 11 -15.64 5.00 15.18
CA TRP A 11 -14.92 4.40 16.29
C TRP A 11 -14.73 5.45 17.39
N THR A 12 -14.81 5.05 18.66
CA THR A 12 -14.63 5.96 19.79
C THR A 12 -13.35 5.66 20.55
N ILE A 13 -12.69 6.72 21.00
CA ILE A 13 -11.48 6.66 21.84
C ILE A 13 -11.70 5.93 23.17
N ASP A 14 -12.95 5.82 23.62
CA ASP A 14 -13.36 5.13 24.84
C ASP A 14 -13.35 3.59 24.69
N ASN A 15 -13.32 3.05 23.47
CA ASN A 15 -13.37 1.61 23.21
C ASN A 15 -12.04 0.87 23.48
N GLY A 16 -11.04 1.52 24.08
CA GLY A 16 -9.68 0.98 24.16
C GLY A 16 -9.02 0.91 22.78
N GLU A 17 -7.89 0.20 22.64
CA GLU A 17 -7.12 0.11 21.39
C GLU A 17 -7.97 -0.36 20.19
N PRO A 18 -7.76 0.20 18.97
CA PRO A 18 -8.42 -0.34 17.79
C PRO A 18 -8.05 -1.81 17.59
N THR A 19 -9.05 -2.61 17.23
CA THR A 19 -8.85 -3.99 16.80
C THR A 19 -8.06 -4.05 15.48
N LEU A 20 -7.49 -5.21 15.15
CA LEU A 20 -6.69 -5.34 13.92
C LEU A 20 -7.57 -5.11 12.67
N GLU A 21 -8.83 -5.53 12.72
CA GLU A 21 -9.83 -5.35 11.67
C GLU A 21 -10.29 -3.88 11.60
N ASP A 22 -10.23 -3.14 12.71
CA ASP A 22 -10.47 -1.69 12.69
C ASP A 22 -9.45 -0.98 11.81
N TRP A 23 -8.17 -1.37 11.89
CA TRP A 23 -7.10 -0.79 11.08
C TRP A 23 -7.25 -1.04 9.58
N LEU A 24 -7.84 -2.17 9.18
CA LEU A 24 -8.11 -2.50 7.78
C LEU A 24 -9.30 -1.75 7.19
N THR A 25 -10.05 -1.04 8.04
CA THR A 25 -11.26 -0.31 7.66
C THR A 25 -11.20 1.17 7.97
N PHE A 26 -10.14 1.66 8.62
CA PHE A 26 -9.88 3.09 8.74
C PHE A 26 -9.28 3.63 7.44
N PRO A 27 -9.93 4.60 6.77
CA PRO A 27 -9.35 5.22 5.60
C PRO A 27 -8.00 5.86 5.94
N SER A 28 -6.97 5.57 5.16
CA SER A 28 -5.61 6.10 5.38
C SER A 28 -5.59 7.62 5.47
N GLN A 29 -6.39 8.30 4.63
CA GLN A 29 -6.52 9.76 4.66
C GLN A 29 -7.08 10.29 6.00
N HIS A 30 -7.95 9.54 6.67
CA HIS A 30 -8.52 9.94 7.95
C HIS A 30 -7.50 9.75 9.08
N LEU A 31 -6.78 8.62 9.05
CA LEU A 31 -5.65 8.36 9.95
C LEU A 31 -4.57 9.43 9.79
N LEU A 32 -4.23 9.83 8.56
CA LEU A 32 -3.28 10.90 8.29
C LEU A 32 -3.71 12.24 8.91
N THR A 33 -4.98 12.61 8.76
CA THR A 33 -5.55 13.82 9.38
C THR A 33 -5.44 13.76 10.90
N ILE A 34 -5.71 12.62 11.53
CA ILE A 34 -5.60 12.48 12.98
C ILE A 34 -4.14 12.55 13.44
N ALA A 35 -3.26 11.83 12.75
CA ALA A 35 -1.85 11.73 13.10
C ALA A 35 -1.09 13.05 12.91
N ARG A 36 -1.41 13.83 11.87
CA ARG A 36 -0.62 15.01 11.47
C ARG A 36 -1.41 16.31 11.28
N GLY A 37 -2.74 16.25 11.29
CA GLY A 37 -3.59 17.42 11.09
C GLY A 37 -3.46 18.41 12.24
N ARG A 38 -3.53 19.71 11.93
CA ARG A 38 -3.50 20.77 12.94
C ARG A 38 -4.78 20.73 13.78
N VAL A 39 -4.64 20.81 15.11
CA VAL A 39 -5.76 20.93 16.04
C VAL A 39 -6.11 22.41 16.16
N PHE A 40 -7.37 22.75 15.87
CA PHE A 40 -7.88 24.12 16.01
C PHE A 40 -8.62 24.32 17.33
N HIS A 41 -9.36 23.30 17.79
CA HIS A 41 -10.13 23.33 19.03
C HIS A 41 -10.10 21.98 19.74
N HIS A 42 -9.98 22.00 21.06
CA HIS A 42 -10.13 20.81 21.92
C HIS A 42 -10.55 21.20 23.34
N SER A 43 -11.15 20.25 24.05
CA SER A 43 -11.51 20.43 25.47
C SER A 43 -10.31 20.16 26.37
N ASP A 44 -10.18 20.92 27.46
CA ASP A 44 -9.05 20.82 28.41
C ASP A 44 -8.88 19.43 29.03
N ASN A 45 -9.96 18.65 29.15
CA ASN A 45 -9.96 17.33 29.78
C ASN A 45 -9.51 16.18 28.85
N MET A 46 -8.88 16.47 27.71
CA MET A 46 -8.59 15.47 26.69
C MET A 46 -7.13 15.50 26.25
N ASN A 47 -6.48 14.34 26.37
CA ASN A 47 -5.09 14.17 25.97
C ASN A 47 -5.00 13.78 24.49
N ILE A 48 -4.86 14.76 23.60
CA ILE A 48 -4.75 14.55 22.14
C ILE A 48 -3.50 13.75 21.79
N GLU A 49 -2.38 14.03 22.46
CA GLU A 49 -1.12 13.35 22.16
C GLU A 49 -1.22 11.86 22.48
N HIS A 50 -1.95 11.49 23.54
CA HIS A 50 -2.26 10.10 23.83
C HIS A 50 -3.14 9.45 22.75
N ILE A 51 -4.11 10.16 22.18
CA ILE A 51 -4.93 9.61 21.08
C ILE A 51 -4.09 9.47 19.80
N ARG A 52 -3.24 10.45 19.50
CA ARG A 52 -2.32 10.41 18.36
C ARG A 52 -1.32 9.28 18.47
N SER A 53 -0.79 8.98 19.66
CA SER A 53 0.15 7.87 19.82
C SER A 53 -0.49 6.52 19.50
N ARG A 54 -1.77 6.34 19.86
CA ARG A 54 -2.55 5.13 19.57
C ARG A 54 -2.86 4.95 18.09
N LEU A 55 -3.04 6.06 17.37
CA LEU A 55 -3.35 6.09 15.93
C LEU A 55 -2.16 6.53 15.08
N ALA A 56 -0.94 6.48 15.63
CA ALA A 56 0.25 7.05 15.00
C ALA A 56 0.62 6.30 13.71
N TYR A 57 0.50 4.97 13.73
CA TYR A 57 0.75 4.12 12.58
C TYR A 57 0.16 2.72 12.74
N TYR A 58 0.10 1.95 11.64
CA TYR A 58 -0.36 0.56 11.63
C TYR A 58 0.45 -0.34 12.60
N PRO A 59 -0.22 -1.25 13.34
CA PRO A 59 0.43 -2.37 14.01
C PRO A 59 1.26 -3.21 13.03
N ASN A 60 2.29 -3.90 13.53
CA ASN A 60 3.26 -4.60 12.68
C ASN A 60 2.60 -5.60 11.71
N ASP A 61 1.72 -6.47 12.21
CA ASP A 61 1.07 -7.48 11.38
C ASP A 61 0.13 -6.88 10.33
N ILE A 62 -0.54 -5.77 10.64
CA ILE A 62 -1.35 -5.03 9.66
C ILE A 62 -0.44 -4.41 8.60
N TRP A 63 0.68 -3.81 8.99
CA TRP A 63 1.63 -3.24 8.07
C TRP A 63 2.22 -4.30 7.12
N LEU A 64 2.65 -5.44 7.63
CA LEU A 64 3.12 -6.59 6.83
C LEU A 64 2.01 -7.10 5.90
N TYR A 65 0.78 -7.25 6.40
CA TYR A 65 -0.36 -7.67 5.60
C TYR A 65 -0.65 -6.69 4.44
N LEU A 66 -0.63 -5.37 4.68
CA LEU A 66 -0.85 -4.38 3.64
C LEU A 66 0.27 -4.36 2.60
N MET A 67 1.54 -4.49 3.03
CA MET A 67 2.67 -4.61 2.10
C MET A 67 2.57 -5.88 1.24
N GLY A 68 2.28 -7.02 1.84
CA GLY A 68 2.07 -8.27 1.12
C GLY A 68 0.92 -8.15 0.11
N CYS A 69 -0.20 -7.54 0.49
CA CYS A 69 -1.33 -7.32 -0.43
C CYS A 69 -0.95 -6.39 -1.61
N CYS A 70 -0.19 -5.33 -1.39
CA CYS A 70 0.29 -4.49 -2.50
C CYS A 70 1.25 -5.26 -3.43
N TRP A 71 2.18 -6.04 -2.89
CA TRP A 71 3.08 -6.88 -3.70
C TRP A 71 2.30 -7.95 -4.49
N GLN A 72 1.29 -8.55 -3.88
CA GLN A 72 0.40 -9.50 -4.54
C GLN A 72 -0.31 -8.87 -5.74
N ARG A 73 -0.83 -7.65 -5.57
CA ARG A 73 -1.47 -6.89 -6.66
C ARG A 73 -0.50 -6.60 -7.81
N ILE A 74 0.75 -6.24 -7.50
CA ILE A 74 1.80 -6.10 -8.52
C ILE A 74 2.01 -7.43 -9.26
N GLY A 75 2.19 -8.54 -8.54
CA GLY A 75 2.38 -9.86 -9.15
C GLY A 75 1.23 -10.31 -10.04
N GLN A 76 0.00 -9.95 -9.68
CA GLN A 76 -1.20 -10.25 -10.46
C GLN A 76 -1.28 -9.46 -11.78
N GLU A 77 -0.64 -8.29 -11.88
CA GLU A 77 -0.79 -7.37 -13.02
C GLU A 77 0.51 -7.13 -13.83
N GLU A 78 1.69 -7.37 -13.27
CA GLU A 78 2.99 -7.03 -13.88
C GLU A 78 3.18 -7.62 -15.28
N HIS A 79 2.64 -8.81 -15.52
CA HIS A 79 2.68 -9.48 -16.81
C HIS A 79 1.57 -9.01 -17.79
N LEU A 80 0.53 -8.32 -17.32
CA LEU A 80 -0.63 -7.92 -18.13
C LEU A 80 -0.36 -6.67 -18.97
N MET A 81 0.46 -5.74 -18.46
CA MET A 81 0.80 -4.47 -19.13
C MET A 81 1.47 -4.73 -20.50
N GLY A 82 2.48 -5.59 -20.53
CA GLY A 82 3.16 -5.97 -21.78
C GLY A 82 2.27 -6.81 -22.70
N ARG A 83 1.40 -7.67 -22.14
CA ARG A 83 0.45 -8.48 -22.91
C ARG A 83 -0.57 -7.65 -23.66
N ALA A 84 -1.13 -6.62 -23.04
CA ALA A 84 -2.02 -5.69 -23.74
C ALA A 84 -1.26 -4.97 -24.88
N GLY A 85 -0.05 -4.50 -24.61
CA GLY A 85 0.79 -3.85 -25.60
C GLY A 85 1.18 -4.75 -26.78
N GLN A 86 1.42 -6.03 -26.55
CA GLN A 86 1.71 -7.01 -27.61
C GLN A 86 0.55 -7.14 -28.61
N GLU A 87 -0.69 -6.95 -28.17
CA GLU A 87 -1.88 -6.95 -29.01
C GLU A 87 -2.16 -5.57 -29.66
N ASN A 88 -1.18 -4.65 -29.61
CA ASN A 88 -1.28 -3.25 -30.04
C ASN A 88 -2.30 -2.42 -29.24
N ASP A 89 -2.68 -2.85 -28.04
CA ASP A 89 -3.53 -2.08 -27.12
C ASP A 89 -2.66 -1.22 -26.18
N GLU A 90 -2.17 -0.11 -26.71
CA GLU A 90 -1.38 0.87 -25.96
C GLU A 90 -2.19 1.56 -24.86
N LEU A 91 -3.50 1.75 -25.07
CA LEU A 91 -4.38 2.34 -24.06
C LEU A 91 -4.52 1.39 -22.86
N GLY A 92 -4.88 0.13 -23.09
CA GLY A 92 -5.01 -0.88 -22.04
C GLY A 92 -3.68 -1.13 -21.31
N SER A 93 -2.58 -1.19 -22.07
CA SER A 93 -1.23 -1.28 -21.49
C SER A 93 -0.93 -0.08 -20.57
N SER A 94 -1.22 1.14 -21.01
CA SER A 94 -1.05 2.34 -20.18
C SER A 94 -1.95 2.35 -18.94
N LEU A 95 -3.21 1.92 -19.05
CA LEU A 95 -4.13 1.82 -17.91
C LEU A 95 -3.59 0.85 -16.83
N ILE A 96 -3.09 -0.31 -17.23
CA ILE A 96 -2.49 -1.29 -16.32
C ILE A 96 -1.19 -0.74 -15.71
N ALA A 97 -0.34 -0.09 -16.52
CA ALA A 97 0.88 0.54 -16.02
C ALA A 97 0.59 1.59 -14.93
N ASN A 98 -0.46 2.40 -15.09
CA ASN A 98 -0.85 3.39 -14.09
C ASN A 98 -1.39 2.76 -12.78
N ARG A 99 -2.05 1.59 -12.86
CA ARG A 99 -2.42 0.82 -11.66
C ARG A 99 -1.19 0.30 -10.92
N LEU A 100 -0.21 -0.22 -11.65
CA LEU A 100 1.07 -0.66 -11.10
C LEU A 100 1.86 0.50 -10.47
N ILE A 101 1.91 1.67 -11.12
CA ILE A 101 2.47 2.90 -10.53
C ILE A 101 1.79 3.21 -9.19
N ARG A 102 0.46 3.17 -9.13
CA ARG A 102 -0.30 3.45 -7.90
C ARG A 102 0.07 2.49 -6.77
N ASP A 103 0.20 1.19 -7.07
CA ASP A 103 0.56 0.18 -6.08
C ASP A 103 2.04 0.28 -5.63
N ILE A 104 2.96 0.63 -6.54
CA ILE A 104 4.36 0.97 -6.18
C ILE A 104 4.39 2.17 -5.22
N MET A 105 3.66 3.25 -5.54
CA MET A 105 3.62 4.43 -4.68
C MET A 105 3.05 4.11 -3.29
N ARG A 106 2.01 3.26 -3.21
CA ARG A 106 1.46 2.77 -1.93
C ARG A 106 2.48 2.00 -1.12
N LEU A 107 3.27 1.12 -1.74
CA LEU A 107 4.35 0.41 -1.06
C LEU A 107 5.40 1.36 -0.49
N ILE A 108 5.76 2.40 -1.23
CA ILE A 108 6.74 3.40 -0.76
C ILE A 108 6.18 4.19 0.44
N PHE A 109 4.91 4.57 0.44
CA PHE A 109 4.26 5.13 1.64
C PHE A 109 4.34 4.17 2.84
N LEU A 110 4.05 2.88 2.62
CA LEU A 110 4.14 1.86 3.68
C LEU A 110 5.58 1.68 4.19
N LEU A 111 6.58 1.67 3.30
CA LEU A 111 8.00 1.53 3.63
C LEU A 111 8.54 2.73 4.41
N GLU A 112 8.04 3.95 4.13
CA GLU A 112 8.36 5.17 4.88
C GLU A 112 7.50 5.37 6.13
N LYS A 113 6.67 4.38 6.50
CA LYS A 113 5.76 4.42 7.64
C LYS A 113 4.85 5.66 7.60
N GLN A 114 4.29 5.94 6.42
CA GLN A 114 3.40 7.06 6.15
C GLN A 114 2.02 6.56 5.69
N PHE A 115 0.96 7.17 6.21
CA PHE A 115 -0.37 7.04 5.62
C PHE A 115 -0.40 7.82 4.30
N PHE A 116 -0.94 7.24 3.23
CA PHE A 116 -1.17 7.99 2.00
C PHE A 116 -2.35 8.95 2.14
N PRO A 117 -2.31 10.12 1.49
CA PRO A 117 -3.32 11.16 1.62
C PRO A 117 -4.53 10.94 0.71
N TYR A 118 -5.51 11.83 0.82
CA TYR A 118 -6.65 11.93 -0.11
C TYR A 118 -6.17 11.93 -1.58
N PRO A 119 -6.90 11.29 -2.53
CA PRO A 119 -6.43 11.08 -3.91
C PRO A 119 -5.89 12.32 -4.63
N LYS A 120 -6.51 13.50 -4.46
CA LYS A 120 -6.03 14.76 -5.07
C LYS A 120 -4.61 15.15 -4.64
N TRP A 121 -4.20 14.71 -3.45
CA TRP A 121 -2.90 15.00 -2.86
C TRP A 121 -1.92 13.84 -2.98
N PHE A 122 -2.30 12.72 -3.61
CA PHE A 122 -1.48 11.52 -3.63
C PHE A 122 -0.08 11.77 -4.21
N GLY A 123 0.01 12.40 -5.38
CA GLY A 123 1.30 12.80 -5.97
C GLY A 123 2.04 13.88 -5.17
N THR A 124 1.33 14.86 -4.62
CA THR A 124 1.95 15.91 -3.78
C THR A 124 2.52 15.34 -2.49
N GLY A 125 1.81 14.45 -1.82
CA GLY A 125 2.28 13.75 -0.62
C GLY A 125 3.43 12.81 -0.94
N PHE A 126 3.40 12.14 -2.10
CA PHE A 126 4.50 11.28 -2.54
C PHE A 126 5.82 12.05 -2.69
N ARG A 127 5.78 13.28 -3.22
CA ARG A 127 6.95 14.16 -3.32
C ARG A 127 7.48 14.67 -1.98
N GLN A 128 6.69 14.56 -0.91
CA GLN A 128 7.12 14.94 0.43
C GLN A 128 7.82 13.79 1.16
N LEU A 129 7.80 12.58 0.60
CA LEU A 129 8.58 11.45 1.08
C LEU A 129 10.07 11.73 0.82
N THR A 130 10.92 11.45 1.80
CA THR A 130 12.33 11.88 1.79
C THR A 130 13.32 10.72 1.74
N THR A 131 12.88 9.50 2.04
CA THR A 131 13.78 8.35 2.14
C THR A 131 13.92 7.64 0.80
N TYR A 132 12.79 7.31 0.17
CA TYR A 132 12.69 6.52 -1.04
C TYR A 132 11.92 7.24 -2.15
N GLY A 133 10.95 8.11 -1.80
CA GLY A 133 10.17 8.90 -2.76
C GLY A 133 10.98 9.55 -3.90
N PRO A 134 12.11 10.25 -3.62
CA PRO A 134 12.90 10.94 -4.64
C PRO A 134 13.44 10.01 -5.73
N ASP A 135 13.82 8.78 -5.38
CA ASP A 135 14.39 7.81 -6.32
C ASP A 135 13.34 7.28 -7.31
N PHE A 136 12.07 7.25 -6.90
CA PHE A 136 10.99 6.69 -7.70
C PHE A 136 10.26 7.71 -8.56
N GLU A 137 10.17 8.98 -8.15
CA GLU A 137 9.36 9.98 -8.88
C GLU A 137 9.76 10.05 -10.36
N SER A 138 11.07 10.13 -10.63
CA SER A 138 11.58 10.22 -12.00
C SER A 138 11.28 8.96 -12.81
N ILE A 139 11.47 7.77 -12.24
CA ILE A 139 11.24 6.47 -12.89
C ILE A 139 9.75 6.31 -13.22
N LEU A 140 8.88 6.53 -12.24
CA LEU A 140 7.42 6.39 -12.42
C LEU A 140 6.89 7.41 -13.43
N ARG A 141 7.49 8.61 -13.50
CA ARG A 141 7.14 9.58 -14.53
C ARG A 141 7.53 9.12 -15.93
N GLN A 142 8.65 8.42 -16.09
CA GLN A 142 9.02 7.81 -17.39
C GLN A 142 8.04 6.70 -17.78
N VAL A 143 7.60 5.86 -16.83
CA VAL A 143 6.54 4.86 -17.10
C VAL A 143 5.26 5.56 -17.58
N GLN A 144 4.83 6.62 -16.90
CA GLN A 144 3.59 7.32 -17.22
C GLN A 144 3.62 8.00 -18.61
N LEU A 145 4.78 8.53 -19.01
CA LEU A 145 4.94 9.27 -20.27
C LEU A 145 5.36 8.41 -21.46
N ALA A 146 5.72 7.15 -21.24
CA ALA A 146 6.19 6.26 -22.29
C ALA A 146 5.09 5.97 -23.33
N ASN A 147 5.46 6.09 -24.60
CA ASN A 147 4.55 5.98 -25.74
C ASN A 147 4.32 4.53 -26.19
N THR A 148 5.21 3.62 -25.80
CA THR A 148 5.10 2.20 -26.14
C THR A 148 5.17 1.32 -24.90
N TRP A 149 4.55 0.15 -24.97
CA TRP A 149 4.60 -0.81 -23.87
C TRP A 149 6.03 -1.27 -23.53
N GLN A 150 6.94 -1.36 -24.50
CA GLN A 150 8.33 -1.75 -24.24
C GLN A 150 9.08 -0.68 -23.43
N GLN A 151 8.86 0.60 -23.74
CA GLN A 151 9.40 1.70 -22.94
C GLN A 151 8.83 1.66 -21.51
N ARG A 152 7.53 1.38 -21.36
CA ARG A 152 6.90 1.19 -20.04
C ARG A 152 7.48 0.01 -19.29
N GLU A 153 7.66 -1.13 -19.94
CA GLU A 153 8.23 -2.35 -19.35
C GLU A 153 9.64 -2.11 -18.83
N TYR A 154 10.48 -1.43 -19.62
CA TYR A 154 11.84 -1.09 -19.22
C TYR A 154 11.86 -0.28 -17.92
N HIS A 155 11.08 0.80 -17.84
CA HIS A 155 11.05 1.63 -16.63
C HIS A 155 10.35 0.96 -15.44
N LEU A 156 9.31 0.15 -15.68
CA LEU A 156 8.68 -0.65 -14.61
C LEU A 156 9.65 -1.68 -14.04
N SER A 157 10.44 -2.34 -14.89
CA SER A 157 11.43 -3.33 -14.45
C SER A 157 12.46 -2.71 -13.50
N ILE A 158 12.93 -1.49 -13.80
CA ILE A 158 13.81 -0.72 -12.91
C ILE A 158 13.11 -0.42 -11.59
N ALA A 159 11.86 0.09 -11.64
CA ALA A 159 11.09 0.41 -10.45
C ALA A 159 10.86 -0.82 -9.56
N TYR A 160 10.53 -1.97 -10.16
CA TYR A 160 10.31 -3.21 -9.43
C TYR A 160 11.57 -3.70 -8.73
N GLN A 161 12.70 -3.72 -9.44
CA GLN A 161 13.98 -4.15 -8.88
C GLN A 161 14.39 -3.25 -7.70
N HIS A 162 14.26 -1.93 -7.84
CA HIS A 162 14.53 -1.00 -6.74
C HIS A 162 13.60 -1.25 -5.55
N LEU A 163 12.31 -1.43 -5.79
CA LEU A 163 11.32 -1.65 -4.74
C LEU A 163 11.53 -2.97 -4.01
N ALA A 164 11.89 -4.04 -4.74
CA ALA A 164 12.21 -5.34 -4.17
C ALA A 164 13.47 -5.28 -3.30
N ASN A 165 14.51 -4.58 -3.75
CA ASN A 165 15.73 -4.35 -2.96
C ASN A 165 15.44 -3.61 -1.66
N ILE A 166 14.67 -2.51 -1.71
CA ILE A 166 14.30 -1.74 -0.51
C ILE A 166 13.44 -2.59 0.44
N THR A 167 12.49 -3.35 -0.10
CA THR A 167 11.64 -4.25 0.71
C THR A 167 12.49 -5.30 1.40
N LYS A 168 13.41 -5.95 0.68
CA LYS A 168 14.37 -6.90 1.23
C LYS A 168 15.23 -6.26 2.32
N GLU A 169 15.76 -5.07 2.08
CA GLU A 169 16.58 -4.35 3.04
C GLU A 169 15.79 -4.06 4.33
N LYS A 170 14.58 -3.52 4.19
CA LYS A 170 13.77 -3.10 5.34
C LYS A 170 13.23 -4.24 6.19
N LEU A 171 12.89 -5.37 5.56
CA LEU A 171 12.18 -6.46 6.24
C LEU A 171 13.06 -7.69 6.51
N PHE A 172 14.17 -7.86 5.78
CA PHE A 172 14.93 -9.12 5.75
C PHE A 172 16.45 -8.95 5.95
N ASN A 173 16.97 -7.75 6.26
CA ASN A 173 18.41 -7.52 6.47
C ASN A 173 19.07 -8.37 7.56
N LYS A 174 18.30 -9.04 8.42
CA LYS A 174 18.79 -9.90 9.52
C LYS A 174 18.38 -11.36 9.37
N ILE A 175 17.84 -11.76 8.22
CA ILE A 175 17.34 -13.12 8.03
C ILE A 175 18.46 -14.02 7.50
N GLU A 176 18.76 -15.06 8.27
CA GLU A 176 19.83 -16.02 7.99
C GLU A 176 19.40 -17.12 7.00
N ASN A 177 18.09 -17.37 6.84
CA ASN A 177 17.58 -18.46 6.03
C ASN A 177 17.40 -18.04 4.55
N PRO A 178 18.11 -18.68 3.60
CA PRO A 178 17.99 -18.36 2.18
C PRO A 178 16.58 -18.55 1.61
N LYS A 179 15.75 -19.40 2.23
CA LYS A 179 14.37 -19.67 1.78
C LYS A 179 13.38 -18.55 2.12
N ASP A 180 13.75 -17.64 3.01
CA ASP A 180 12.95 -16.49 3.43
C ASP A 180 13.45 -15.22 2.74
N THR A 181 14.09 -15.35 1.57
CA THR A 181 14.66 -14.21 0.85
C THR A 181 13.76 -13.78 -0.30
N ILE A 182 13.58 -12.46 -0.40
CA ILE A 182 12.88 -11.81 -1.50
C ILE A 182 13.76 -11.88 -2.76
N THR A 183 13.16 -12.24 -3.89
CA THR A 183 13.79 -12.09 -5.21
C THR A 183 13.90 -10.62 -5.58
N THR A 184 15.06 -10.22 -6.09
CA THR A 184 15.35 -8.85 -6.54
C THR A 184 15.65 -8.80 -8.03
N GLU A 185 15.61 -9.95 -8.70
CA GLU A 185 15.96 -10.07 -10.11
C GLU A 185 14.72 -10.10 -10.99
N ILE A 186 14.80 -9.35 -12.08
CA ILE A 186 13.81 -9.38 -13.15
C ILE A 186 13.98 -10.68 -13.94
N SER A 187 12.85 -11.27 -14.31
CA SER A 187 12.81 -12.52 -15.06
C SER A 187 11.65 -12.53 -16.05
N GLN A 188 11.65 -13.50 -16.95
CA GLN A 188 10.53 -13.71 -17.86
C GLN A 188 9.32 -14.30 -17.14
N PHE A 189 8.12 -13.86 -17.51
CA PHE A 189 6.88 -14.45 -17.02
C PHE A 189 6.67 -15.84 -17.62
N HIS A 190 7.14 -16.88 -16.91
CA HIS A 190 7.19 -18.26 -17.40
C HIS A 190 7.91 -18.33 -18.76
N ASN A 191 7.23 -18.80 -19.81
CA ASN A 191 7.77 -18.92 -21.16
C ASN A 191 7.41 -17.71 -22.05
N ARG A 192 6.94 -16.60 -21.46
CA ARG A 192 6.52 -15.39 -22.19
C ARG A 192 7.61 -14.32 -22.10
N PRO A 193 7.77 -13.44 -23.10
CA PRO A 193 8.87 -12.48 -23.17
C PRO A 193 8.71 -11.27 -22.23
N PHE A 194 7.69 -11.24 -21.37
CA PHE A 194 7.40 -10.10 -20.48
C PHE A 194 8.26 -10.13 -19.24
N GLN A 195 8.82 -8.98 -18.88
CA GLN A 195 9.72 -8.84 -17.74
C GLN A 195 8.94 -8.58 -16.45
N VAL A 196 9.14 -9.43 -15.45
CA VAL A 196 8.42 -9.42 -14.17
C VAL A 196 9.37 -9.59 -12.99
N ILE A 197 8.96 -9.07 -11.82
CA ILE A 197 9.71 -9.23 -10.56
C ILE A 197 9.19 -10.41 -9.72
N ASN A 198 8.08 -11.03 -10.14
CA ASN A 198 7.38 -12.07 -9.39
C ASN A 198 6.84 -11.54 -8.05
N GLY A 199 6.05 -10.45 -8.12
CA GLY A 199 5.52 -9.76 -6.94
C GLY A 199 4.72 -10.68 -5.99
N GLY A 200 4.09 -11.74 -6.52
CA GLY A 200 3.40 -12.74 -5.70
C GLY A 200 4.35 -13.53 -4.78
N SER A 201 5.52 -13.93 -5.29
CA SER A 201 6.54 -14.63 -4.48
C SER A 201 7.07 -13.73 -3.36
N ILE A 202 7.20 -12.43 -3.63
CA ILE A 202 7.58 -11.43 -2.61
C ILE A 202 6.48 -11.32 -1.55
N ALA A 203 5.21 -11.27 -1.97
CA ALA A 203 4.07 -11.22 -1.07
C ALA A 203 4.01 -12.44 -0.14
N ASP A 204 4.21 -13.65 -0.66
CA ASP A 204 4.21 -14.89 0.14
C ASP A 204 5.26 -14.85 1.26
N VAL A 205 6.48 -14.40 0.94
CA VAL A 205 7.56 -14.24 1.92
C VAL A 205 7.18 -13.24 3.01
N ILE A 206 6.52 -12.12 2.66
CA ILE A 206 6.03 -11.13 3.63
C ILE A 206 4.90 -11.70 4.50
N PHE A 207 3.93 -12.42 3.91
CA PHE A 207 2.82 -13.00 4.65
C PHE A 207 3.28 -14.04 5.68
N ASN A 208 4.37 -14.75 5.41
CA ASN A 208 4.96 -15.71 6.35
C ASN A 208 5.57 -15.04 7.60
N GLN A 209 5.90 -13.74 7.53
CA GLN A 209 6.37 -12.98 8.70
C GLN A 209 5.26 -12.51 9.64
N ILE A 210 3.99 -12.55 9.22
CA ILE A 210 2.86 -12.11 10.06
C ILE A 210 2.72 -13.07 11.22
N GLU A 211 2.78 -12.60 12.47
CA GLU A 211 2.72 -13.45 13.67
C GLU A 211 1.28 -13.85 14.02
N ASN A 212 0.35 -12.91 13.92
CA ASN A 212 -1.05 -13.14 14.21
C ASN A 212 -1.71 -14.08 13.18
N ASN A 213 -2.14 -15.26 13.63
CA ASN A 213 -2.75 -16.28 12.79
C ASN A 213 -4.04 -15.81 12.11
N HIS A 214 -4.86 -14.98 12.76
CA HIS A 214 -6.09 -14.46 12.16
C HIS A 214 -5.74 -13.55 10.98
N ILE A 215 -4.81 -12.60 11.14
CA ILE A 215 -4.34 -11.73 10.04
C ILE A 215 -3.69 -12.52 8.92
N ARG A 216 -2.91 -13.56 9.26
CA ARG A 216 -2.32 -14.45 8.26
C ARG A 216 -3.37 -15.20 7.44
N GLN A 217 -4.54 -15.48 7.98
CA GLN A 217 -5.63 -16.21 7.30
C GLN A 217 -6.63 -15.31 6.57
N LEU A 218 -6.57 -13.99 6.76
CA LEU A 218 -7.43 -13.05 6.06
C LEU A 218 -7.32 -13.18 4.52
N PRO A 219 -8.42 -12.90 3.79
CA PRO A 219 -8.38 -12.81 2.33
C PRO A 219 -7.34 -11.77 1.91
N LYS A 220 -6.49 -12.06 0.92
CA LYS A 220 -5.36 -11.19 0.52
C LYS A 220 -5.80 -10.00 -0.36
N ILE A 221 -6.75 -9.22 0.15
CA ILE A 221 -7.40 -8.10 -0.56
C ILE A 221 -6.93 -6.73 -0.07
N GLY A 222 -6.20 -6.66 1.04
CA GLY A 222 -5.73 -5.40 1.64
C GLY A 222 -6.76 -4.74 2.56
N SER A 223 -6.61 -3.43 2.79
CA SER A 223 -7.62 -2.59 3.46
C SER A 223 -8.66 -2.07 2.47
N ILE A 224 -9.69 -1.39 2.99
CA ILE A 224 -10.69 -0.68 2.16
C ILE A 224 -10.03 0.21 1.10
N ASP A 225 -8.93 0.89 1.43
CA ASP A 225 -8.20 1.76 0.51
C ASP A 225 -7.51 1.00 -0.64
N LEU A 226 -7.17 -0.29 -0.45
CA LEU A 226 -6.47 -1.09 -1.45
C LEU A 226 -7.44 -1.68 -2.47
N PHE A 227 -8.58 -2.22 -2.02
CA PHE A 227 -9.53 -2.92 -2.89
C PHE A 227 -10.62 -2.03 -3.49
N SER A 228 -10.79 -0.80 -2.99
CA SER A 228 -11.77 0.15 -3.50
C SER A 228 -11.15 1.54 -3.67
N ASP A 229 -11.63 2.28 -4.66
CA ASP A 229 -11.45 3.74 -4.79
C ASP A 229 -12.79 4.49 -4.75
N SER A 230 -13.89 3.78 -4.40
CA SER A 230 -15.19 4.39 -4.18
C SER A 230 -15.14 5.32 -2.97
N THR A 231 -15.42 6.59 -3.22
CA THR A 231 -15.59 7.62 -2.19
C THR A 231 -16.57 7.19 -1.10
N ASP A 232 -17.69 6.55 -1.46
CA ASP A 232 -18.71 6.09 -0.51
C ASP A 232 -18.20 4.99 0.43
N VAL A 233 -17.25 4.16 -0.03
CA VAL A 233 -16.58 3.16 0.82
C VAL A 233 -15.57 3.80 1.77
N MET A 234 -14.96 4.93 1.38
CA MET A 234 -13.99 5.67 2.19
C MET A 234 -14.65 6.56 3.26
N PHE A 235 -15.98 6.64 3.28
CA PHE A 235 -16.73 7.31 4.34
C PHE A 235 -17.22 6.31 5.40
N THR A 236 -17.56 6.84 6.58
CA THR A 236 -17.71 6.06 7.81
C THR A 236 -18.98 5.22 7.88
N GLU A 237 -19.97 5.49 7.05
CA GLU A 237 -21.29 4.84 7.07
C GLU A 237 -21.21 3.36 6.68
N LEU A 238 -20.33 3.00 5.75
CA LEU A 238 -20.15 1.62 5.29
C LEU A 238 -19.09 0.86 6.09
N ARG A 239 -18.29 1.55 6.92
CA ARG A 239 -17.12 0.98 7.59
C ARG A 239 -17.43 -0.29 8.36
N LEU A 240 -18.43 -0.28 9.23
CA LEU A 240 -18.79 -1.45 10.05
C LEU A 240 -19.34 -2.62 9.22
N LYS A 241 -19.90 -2.35 8.03
CA LYS A 241 -20.29 -3.40 7.09
C LYS A 241 -19.05 -4.00 6.40
N MET A 242 -18.08 -3.16 6.03
CA MET A 242 -16.82 -3.60 5.43
C MET A 242 -15.95 -4.37 6.44
N LYS A 243 -16.02 -4.02 7.74
CA LYS A 243 -15.30 -4.72 8.80
C LYS A 243 -15.59 -6.22 8.84
N LYS A 244 -16.83 -6.62 8.53
CA LYS A 244 -17.24 -8.03 8.45
C LYS A 244 -16.51 -8.86 7.39
N ILE A 245 -15.80 -8.23 6.45
CA ILE A 245 -14.95 -8.94 5.49
C ILE A 245 -13.70 -9.51 6.19
N PHE A 246 -13.34 -8.93 7.34
CA PHE A 246 -12.15 -9.26 8.12
C PHE A 246 -12.46 -9.95 9.45
N GLU A 247 -13.73 -10.14 9.81
CA GLU A 247 -14.18 -10.86 11.01
C GLU A 247 -14.48 -12.32 10.69
#